data_AF-A0A843J3L7-F1
#
_entry.id   AF-A0A843J3L7-F1
#
_cell.length_a   1.000
_cell.length_b   1.000
_cell.length_c   1.000
_cell.angle_alpha   90.00
_cell.angle_beta   90.00
_cell.angle_gamma   90.00
#
_symmetry.space_group_name_H-M   'P 1'
#
loop_
_entity.id
_entity.type
_entity.pdbx_description
1 polymer ?
#
loop_
_entity_poly.entity_id
_entity_poly.type
_entity_poly.pdbx_seq_one_letter_code
_entity_poly.pdbx_strand_id
1 'polypeptide(L)' 'RLTTSEATERLEHLFGYRCPDDLAKTLAKLRKAGRVKGQVSVERGGWIWWADEECRSQEA' A
#
# COMPACT_ATOMS: atom_id res chain seq x y z
N ARG A 1 1.92 9.44 -0.73
CA ARG A 1 1.45 8.72 0.48
C ARG A 1 -0.06 8.63 0.39
N LEU A 2 -0.65 7.44 0.52
CA LEU A 2 -2.08 7.20 0.29
C LEU A 2 -2.65 6.33 1.40
N THR A 3 -3.93 6.48 1.71
CA THR A 3 -4.62 5.52 2.59
C THR A 3 -4.82 4.17 1.90
N THR A 4 -5.12 3.10 2.65
CA THR A 4 -5.52 1.81 2.05
C THR A 4 -6.71 2.00 1.09
N SER A 5 -7.70 2.81 1.46
CA SER A 5 -8.90 3.05 0.63
C SER A 5 -8.55 3.74 -0.70
N GLU A 6 -7.73 4.79 -0.65
CA GLU A 6 -7.24 5.47 -1.87
C GLU A 6 -6.39 4.54 -2.73
N ALA A 7 -5.58 3.67 -2.13
CA ALA A 7 -4.82 2.68 -2.86
C ALA A 7 -5.74 1.67 -3.56
N THR A 8 -6.78 1.19 -2.88
CA THR A 8 -7.80 0.30 -3.48
C THR A 8 -8.48 0.96 -4.68
N GLU A 9 -8.96 2.19 -4.53
CA GLU A 9 -9.65 2.91 -5.61
C GLU A 9 -8.75 3.10 -6.84
N ARG A 10 -7.48 3.48 -6.62
CA ARG A 10 -6.52 3.63 -7.72
C ARG A 10 -6.19 2.30 -8.38
N LEU A 11 -6.03 1.22 -7.61
CA LEU A 11 -5.76 -0.10 -8.17
C LEU A 11 -6.95 -0.62 -8.97
N GLU A 12 -8.17 -0.44 -8.46
CA GLU A 12 -9.39 -0.80 -9.19
C GLU A 12 -9.52 -0.01 -10.49
N HIS A 13 -9.22 1.29 -10.46
CA HIS A 13 -9.22 2.13 -11.66
C HIS A 13 -8.16 1.71 -12.69
N LEU A 14 -6.96 1.32 -12.25
CA LEU A 14 -5.86 0.93 -13.14
C LEU A 14 -6.02 -0.48 -13.72
N PHE A 15 -6.49 -1.43 -12.92
CA PHE A 15 -6.54 -2.84 -13.29
C PHE A 15 -7.95 -3.31 -13.68
N GLY A 16 -8.99 -2.50 -13.46
CA GLY A 16 -10.37 -2.80 -13.83
C GLY A 16 -11.02 -3.88 -12.95
N TYR A 17 -10.39 -4.28 -11.85
CA TYR A 17 -10.96 -5.23 -10.90
C TYR A 17 -10.61 -4.86 -9.46
N ARG A 18 -11.52 -5.17 -8.54
CA ARG A 18 -11.26 -5.06 -7.11
C ARG A 18 -10.52 -6.29 -6.64
N CYS A 19 -9.38 -6.11 -5.98
CA CYS A 19 -8.72 -7.23 -5.33
C CYS A 19 -9.70 -7.84 -4.30
N PRO A 20 -10.04 -9.14 -4.41
CA PRO A 20 -10.93 -9.80 -3.45
C PRO A 20 -10.27 -9.96 -2.07
N ASP A 21 -8.94 -9.84 -2.04
CA ASP A 21 -8.13 -9.92 -0.84
C ASP A 21 -8.08 -8.59 -0.07
N ASP A 22 -7.79 -8.70 1.22
CA ASP A 22 -7.63 -7.54 2.09
C ASP A 22 -6.34 -6.79 1.73
N LEU A 23 -6.47 -5.68 0.99
CA LEU A 23 -5.33 -4.89 0.52
C LEU A 23 -4.42 -4.44 1.68
N ALA A 24 -4.99 -4.17 2.86
CA ALA A 24 -4.18 -3.79 4.03
C ALA A 24 -3.28 -4.95 4.48
N LYS A 25 -3.77 -6.20 4.47
CA LYS A 25 -2.93 -7.38 4.75
C LYS A 25 -1.82 -7.55 3.73
N THR A 26 -2.11 -7.37 2.44
CA THR A 26 -1.09 -7.44 1.38
C THR A 26 -0.02 -6.37 1.55
N LEU A 27 -0.42 -5.12 1.80
CA LEU A 27 0.51 -4.02 2.06
C LEU A 27 1.33 -4.24 3.33
N ALA A 28 0.75 -4.85 4.37
CA ALA A 28 1.50 -5.24 5.57
C ALA A 28 2.57 -6.31 5.28
N LYS A 29 2.27 -7.29 4.42
CA LYS A 29 3.26 -8.29 3.96
C LYS A 29 4.37 -7.63 3.14
N LEU A 30 4.02 -6.75 2.20
CA LEU A 30 4.98 -5.99 1.40
C LEU A 30 5.86 -5.08 2.28
N ARG A 31 5.31 -4.51 3.36
CA ARG A 31 6.06 -3.72 4.33
C ARG A 31 7.10 -4.56 5.07
N LYS A 32 6.70 -5.76 5.53
CA LYS A 32 7.66 -6.71 6.14
C LYS A 32 8.76 -7.13 5.18
N ALA A 33 8.45 -7.20 3.89
CA ALA A 33 9.42 -7.50 2.83
C ALA A 33 10.26 -6.28 2.39
N GLY A 34 10.08 -5.10 2.99
CA GLY A 34 10.81 -3.87 2.63
C GLY A 34 10.34 -3.17 1.34
N ARG A 35 9.32 -3.73 0.66
CA ARG A 35 8.82 -3.25 -0.64
C ARG A 35 7.96 -2.00 -0.56
N VAL A 36 7.37 -1.74 0.60
CA VAL A 36 6.59 -0.52 0.86
C VAL A 36 6.83 -0.05 2.28
N LYS A 37 6.61 1.24 2.52
CA LYS A 37 6.57 1.84 3.84
C LYS A 37 5.12 2.08 4.22
N GLY A 38 4.83 1.98 5.51
CA GLY A 38 3.50 2.27 6.01
C GLY A 38 3.52 2.71 7.46
N GLN A 39 2.65 3.66 7.79
CA GLN A 39 2.45 4.13 9.17
C GLN A 39 0.95 4.22 9.47
N VAL A 40 0.60 4.04 10.74
CA VAL A 40 -0.74 4.39 11.22
C VAL A 40 -0.85 5.90 11.35
N SER A 41 -1.93 6.48 10.82
CA SER A 41 -2.26 7.89 10.95
C SER A 41 -3.63 8.00 11.59
N VAL A 42 -3.68 8.58 12.79
CA VAL A 42 -4.93 8.82 13.52
C VAL A 42 -5.76 9.90 12.82
N GLU A 43 -5.11 10.94 12.29
CA GLU A 43 -5.76 12.03 11.55
C GLU A 43 -6.50 11.55 10.30
N ARG A 44 -5.93 10.57 9.58
CA ARG A 44 -6.55 9.97 8.40
C ARG A 44 -7.33 8.69 8.69
N GLY A 45 -7.49 8.33 9.97
CA GLY A 45 -8.30 7.20 10.41
C GLY A 45 -7.83 5.82 9.91
N GLY A 46 -6.52 5.60 9.72
CA GLY A 46 -6.06 4.31 9.21
C GLY A 46 -4.58 4.24 8.83
N TRP A 47 -4.24 3.23 8.01
CA TRP A 47 -2.90 3.05 7.47
C TRP A 47 -2.65 3.96 6.28
N ILE A 48 -1.50 4.61 6.29
CA ILE A 48 -0.94 5.38 5.17
C ILE A 48 0.23 4.58 4.60
N TRP A 49 0.26 4.44 3.28
CA TRP A 49 1.25 3.66 2.54
C TRP A 49 1.98 4.51 1.50
N TRP A 50 3.25 4.20 1.28
CA TRP A 50 4.07 4.78 0.22
C TRP A 50 5.24 3.88 -0.12
N ALA A 51 5.84 4.09 -1.28
CA ALA A 51 7.11 3.50 -1.66
C ALA A 51 8.08 4.63 -2.01
N ASP A 52 9.32 4.49 -1.58
CA ASP A 52 10.43 5.41 -1.85
C ASP A 52 11.51 4.68 -2.66
N GLU A 53 12.58 5.37 -3.07
CA GLU A 53 13.67 4.78 -3.85
C GLU A 53 14.28 3.54 -3.18
N GLU A 54 14.42 3.56 -1.85
CA GLU A 54 14.88 2.41 -1.06
C GLU A 54 14.02 1.15 -1.25
N CYS A 55 12.71 1.32 -1.46
CA CYS A 55 11.79 0.21 -1.71
C CYS A 55 11.96 -0.40 -3.11
N ARG A 56 12.42 0.40 -4.09
CA ARG A 56 12.64 -0.03 -5.48
C ARG A 56 14.00 -0.69 -5.66
N SER A 57 15.01 -0.28 -4.88
CA SER A 57 16.36 -0.85 -4.95
C SER A 57 16.46 -2.32 -4.51
N GLN A 58 15.42 -2.87 -3.88
CA GLN A 58 15.39 -4.30 -3.51
C GLN A 58 14.97 -5.22 -4.68
N GLU A 59 14.74 -4.69 -5.88
CA GLU A 59 14.48 -5.46 -7.11
C GLU A 59 15.76 -5.83 -7.89
N ALA A 60 16.95 -5.44 -7.41
CA ALA A 60 18.25 -5.77 -8.00
C ALA A 60 18.85 -7.07 -7.44
#